data_AF-Q18DH5-F1
#
_entry.id   AF-Q18DH5-F1
#
_cell.length_a   1.000
_cell.length_b   1.000
_cell.length_c   1.000
_cell.angle_alpha   90.00
_cell.angle_beta   90.00
_cell.angle_gamma   90.00
#
_symmetry.space_group_name_H-M   'P 1'
#
loop_
_entity.id
_entity.type
_entity.pdbx_description
1 polymer ?
#
loop_
_entity_poly.entity_id
_entity_poly.type
_entity_poly.pdbx_seq_one_letter_code
_entity_poly.pdbx_strand_id
1 'polypeptide(L)'
;MATPGSEATWLWIGTIGMVLGTVYFAVRGRGSTDPEQQTYYIITTLIPAIAAAAYLAMATGLGVISMPIRGTEVIDIYWARYADWLLTTPLLIIDLALVAGARKQTLYKLIIIDAIMILGGLAGSMMQQGAVIRIVWWAVSTAAFIILLYYLLGELSERARSRSAETGIVFNRLRNITLGLWALYPIVWILGTGGGFGIIAVTTEIMLYVMLDIGTKIGFGAVLLESQDVLQAASHPSSTNDIKSH
;
A
#
# COMPACT_ATOMS: atom_id res chain seq x y z
N MET A 1 -7.61 12.58 -23.41
CA MET A 1 -7.62 11.53 -22.35
C MET A 1 -7.86 10.22 -23.05
N ALA A 2 -7.14 9.17 -22.66
CA ALA A 2 -7.44 7.82 -23.13
C ALA A 2 -8.72 7.35 -22.44
N THR A 3 -9.63 6.73 -23.20
CA THR A 3 -10.86 6.16 -22.65
C THR A 3 -10.55 4.72 -22.24
N PRO A 4 -10.68 4.34 -20.96
CA PRO A 4 -10.48 2.96 -20.54
C PRO A 4 -11.39 2.02 -21.34
N GLY A 5 -10.83 0.89 -21.78
CA GLY A 5 -11.57 -0.15 -22.50
C GLY A 5 -12.39 -1.05 -21.57
N SER A 6 -12.34 -2.35 -21.81
CA SER A 6 -13.06 -3.34 -21.00
C SER A 6 -12.66 -3.36 -19.51
N GLU A 7 -11.45 -2.88 -19.20
CA GLU A 7 -10.91 -2.69 -17.86
C GLU A 7 -11.63 -1.60 -17.04
N ALA A 8 -12.43 -0.73 -17.69
CA ALA A 8 -13.25 0.27 -17.02
C ALA A 8 -14.12 -0.35 -15.89
N THR A 9 -14.67 -1.54 -16.13
CA THR A 9 -15.47 -2.28 -15.14
C THR A 9 -14.68 -2.52 -13.85
N TRP A 10 -13.42 -2.95 -13.96
CA TRP A 10 -12.56 -3.19 -12.81
C TRP A 10 -12.17 -1.88 -12.10
N LEU A 11 -11.95 -0.80 -12.85
CA LEU A 11 -11.69 0.52 -12.26
C LEU A 11 -12.89 1.03 -11.44
N TRP A 12 -14.11 0.83 -11.92
CA TRP A 12 -15.33 1.15 -11.17
C TRP A 12 -15.52 0.25 -9.95
N ILE A 13 -15.25 -1.06 -10.06
CA ILE A 13 -15.24 -1.97 -8.90
C ILE A 13 -14.23 -1.49 -7.86
N GLY A 14 -13.01 -1.12 -8.29
CA GLY A 14 -11.98 -0.56 -7.41
C GLY A 14 -12.45 0.74 -6.74
N THR A 15 -13.07 1.65 -7.50
CA THR A 15 -13.63 2.90 -6.96
C THR A 15 -14.65 2.63 -5.86
N ILE A 16 -15.65 1.79 -6.14
CA ILE A 16 -16.73 1.46 -5.19
C ILE A 16 -16.14 0.75 -3.96
N GLY A 17 -15.28 -0.24 -4.17
CA GLY A 17 -14.63 -0.97 -3.08
C GLY A 17 -13.86 -0.05 -2.14
N MET A 18 -13.08 0.89 -2.68
CA MET A 18 -12.32 1.84 -1.88
C MET A 18 -13.22 2.86 -1.15
N VAL A 19 -14.30 3.32 -1.79
CA VAL A 19 -15.29 4.17 -1.10
C VAL A 19 -15.94 3.42 0.07
N LEU A 20 -16.35 2.16 -0.12
CA LEU A 20 -16.92 1.35 0.94
C LEU A 20 -15.94 1.14 2.10
N GLY A 21 -14.67 0.83 1.80
CA GLY A 21 -13.61 0.72 2.81
C GLY A 21 -13.39 2.03 3.57
N THR A 22 -13.39 3.16 2.87
CA THR A 22 -13.27 4.49 3.47
C THR A 22 -14.42 4.79 4.42
N VAL A 23 -15.66 4.57 3.98
CA VAL A 23 -16.85 4.79 4.82
C VAL A 23 -16.83 3.87 6.03
N TYR A 24 -16.47 2.60 5.85
CA TYR A 24 -16.38 1.62 6.93
C TYR A 24 -15.40 2.07 8.03
N PHE A 25 -14.17 2.46 7.66
CA PHE A 25 -13.17 2.94 8.63
C PHE A 25 -13.57 4.27 9.27
N ALA A 26 -14.11 5.21 8.49
CA ALA A 26 -14.57 6.50 9.00
C ALA A 26 -15.69 6.34 10.04
N VAL A 27 -16.68 5.47 9.78
CA VAL A 27 -17.78 5.21 10.73
C VAL A 27 -17.27 4.55 11.99
N ARG A 28 -16.37 3.56 11.87
CA ARG A 28 -15.77 2.88 13.03
C ARG A 28 -14.94 3.83 13.89
N GLY A 29 -14.26 4.80 13.28
CA GLY A 29 -13.44 5.78 14.00
C GLY A 29 -14.21 6.83 14.79
N ARG A 30 -15.49 7.08 14.50
CA ARG A 30 -16.29 8.14 15.16
C ARG A 30 -16.46 7.96 16.67
N GLY A 31 -16.37 6.72 17.16
CA GLY A 31 -16.49 6.42 18.60
C GLY A 31 -15.18 6.55 19.38
N SER A 32 -14.04 6.77 18.69
CA SER A 32 -12.73 6.77 19.32
C SER A 32 -12.48 8.09 20.07
N THR A 33 -12.23 8.00 21.38
CA THR A 33 -11.85 9.14 22.23
C THR A 33 -10.36 9.21 22.53
N ASP A 34 -9.64 8.10 22.33
CA ASP A 34 -8.20 8.00 22.56
C ASP A 34 -7.40 8.60 21.39
N PRO A 35 -6.51 9.59 21.62
CA PRO A 35 -5.72 10.23 20.56
C PRO A 35 -4.83 9.27 19.75
N GLU A 36 -4.28 8.22 20.37
CA GLU A 36 -3.45 7.24 19.65
C GLU A 36 -4.31 6.45 18.66
N GLN A 37 -5.45 5.94 19.11
CA GLN A 37 -6.41 5.24 18.27
C GLN A 37 -6.99 6.12 17.16
N GLN A 38 -7.29 7.39 17.46
CA GLN A 38 -7.72 8.36 16.44
C GLN A 38 -6.68 8.54 15.33
N THR A 39 -5.39 8.54 15.69
CA THR A 39 -4.30 8.65 14.71
C THR A 39 -4.33 7.48 13.72
N TYR A 40 -4.49 6.24 14.21
CA TYR A 40 -4.65 5.07 13.34
C TYR A 40 -5.90 5.18 12.47
N TYR A 41 -7.06 5.53 13.03
CA TYR A 41 -8.28 5.69 12.24
C TYR A 41 -8.14 6.73 11.13
N ILE A 42 -7.47 7.86 11.39
CA ILE A 42 -7.25 8.90 10.38
C ILE A 42 -6.37 8.37 9.24
N ILE A 43 -5.20 7.82 9.55
CA ILE A 43 -4.24 7.34 8.55
C ILE A 43 -4.87 6.21 7.72
N THR A 44 -5.43 5.20 8.41
CA THR A 44 -6.04 4.04 7.77
C THR A 44 -7.27 4.39 6.93
N THR A 45 -8.03 5.43 7.29
CA THR A 45 -9.17 5.92 6.46
C THR A 45 -8.70 6.69 5.23
N LEU A 46 -7.61 7.47 5.34
CA LEU A 46 -7.07 8.24 4.22
C LEU A 46 -6.53 7.35 3.10
N ILE A 47 -5.99 6.17 3.43
CA ILE A 47 -5.45 5.22 2.45
C ILE A 47 -6.48 4.84 1.37
N PRO A 48 -7.64 4.23 1.70
CA PRO A 48 -8.65 3.92 0.70
C PRO A 48 -9.31 5.18 0.13
N ALA A 49 -9.36 6.31 0.85
CA ALA A 49 -9.91 7.55 0.30
C ALA A 49 -9.08 8.07 -0.89
N ILE A 50 -7.75 8.06 -0.76
CA ILE A 50 -6.82 8.43 -1.83
C ILE A 50 -6.94 7.44 -2.99
N ALA A 51 -6.96 6.13 -2.70
CA ALA A 51 -7.12 5.10 -3.72
C ALA A 51 -8.46 5.23 -4.47
N ALA A 52 -9.55 5.55 -3.77
CA ALA A 52 -10.86 5.79 -4.38
C ALA A 52 -10.79 6.95 -5.40
N ALA A 53 -10.14 8.06 -5.03
CA ALA A 53 -9.96 9.19 -5.93
C ALA A 53 -9.12 8.80 -7.17
N ALA A 54 -8.05 8.02 -6.99
CA ALA A 54 -7.23 7.55 -8.10
C ALA A 54 -7.97 6.56 -9.02
N TYR A 55 -8.75 5.62 -8.45
CA TYR A 55 -9.58 4.72 -9.24
C TYR A 55 -10.67 5.46 -10.02
N LEU A 56 -11.32 6.45 -9.40
CA LEU A 56 -12.29 7.30 -10.08
C LEU A 56 -11.65 8.09 -11.21
N ALA A 57 -10.46 8.65 -10.98
CA ALA A 57 -9.68 9.33 -12.01
C ALA A 57 -9.42 8.38 -13.19
N MET A 58 -8.87 7.20 -12.93
CA MET A 58 -8.58 6.21 -13.98
C MET A 58 -9.84 5.73 -14.70
N ALA A 59 -10.93 5.46 -13.99
CA ALA A 59 -12.21 5.03 -14.56
C ALA A 59 -12.81 6.07 -15.51
N THR A 60 -12.53 7.36 -15.27
CA THR A 60 -12.98 8.49 -16.10
C THR A 60 -11.94 8.92 -17.14
N GLY A 61 -10.83 8.18 -17.27
CA GLY A 61 -9.75 8.44 -18.23
C GLY A 61 -8.73 9.50 -17.78
N LEU A 62 -8.92 10.11 -16.61
CA LEU A 62 -7.88 10.94 -16.00
C LEU A 62 -6.78 10.03 -15.45
N GLY A 63 -5.52 10.41 -15.65
CA GLY A 63 -4.42 9.56 -15.21
C GLY A 63 -4.09 8.40 -16.14
N VAL A 64 -4.71 8.36 -17.34
CA VAL A 64 -4.45 7.35 -18.37
C VAL A 64 -3.88 8.03 -19.61
N ILE A 65 -2.72 7.56 -20.07
CA ILE A 65 -2.08 8.03 -21.30
C ILE A 65 -1.82 6.86 -22.23
N SER A 66 -2.12 7.04 -23.51
CA SER A 66 -1.75 6.08 -24.55
C SER A 66 -0.46 6.54 -25.19
N MET A 67 0.56 5.66 -25.24
CA MET A 67 1.83 6.00 -25.86
C MET A 67 2.39 4.85 -26.70
N PRO A 68 3.06 5.17 -27.82
CA PRO A 68 3.75 4.16 -28.60
C PRO A 68 5.02 3.73 -27.86
N ILE A 69 5.23 2.42 -27.71
CA ILE A 69 6.55 1.88 -27.39
C ILE A 69 7.17 1.38 -28.69
N ARG A 70 8.46 1.65 -28.87
CA ARG A 70 9.18 1.24 -30.07
C ARG A 70 9.08 -0.28 -30.26
N GLY A 71 8.45 -0.71 -31.35
CA GLY A 71 8.32 -2.12 -31.73
C GLY A 71 7.09 -2.83 -31.17
N THR A 72 6.18 -2.12 -30.50
CA THR A 72 4.89 -2.67 -30.04
C THR A 72 3.73 -1.79 -30.50
N GLU A 73 2.52 -2.27 -30.28
CA GLU A 73 1.32 -1.44 -30.38
C GLU A 73 1.33 -0.31 -29.34
N VAL A 74 0.45 0.67 -29.54
CA VAL A 74 0.19 1.73 -28.54
C VAL A 74 -0.36 1.06 -27.29
N ILE A 75 0.26 1.32 -26.14
CA ILE A 75 -0.21 0.80 -24.85
C ILE A 75 -0.72 1.91 -23.96
N ASP A 76 -1.61 1.55 -23.05
CA ASP A 76 -2.16 2.46 -22.05
C ASP A 76 -1.38 2.37 -20.73
N ILE A 77 -0.95 3.53 -20.25
CA ILE A 77 -0.28 3.68 -18.95
C ILE A 77 -1.21 4.40 -17.98
N TYR A 78 -1.52 3.69 -16.90
CA TYR A 78 -2.34 4.16 -15.79
C TYR A 78 -1.49 4.89 -14.73
N TRP A 79 -0.99 6.07 -15.05
CA TRP A 79 -0.05 6.79 -14.18
C TRP A 79 -0.66 7.29 -12.87
N ALA A 80 -1.98 7.54 -12.82
CA ALA A 80 -2.67 7.90 -11.56
C ALA A 80 -2.54 6.80 -10.48
N ARG A 81 -2.31 5.55 -10.88
CA ARG A 81 -2.00 4.45 -9.94
C ARG A 81 -0.71 4.70 -9.16
N TYR A 82 0.32 5.21 -9.83
CA TYR A 82 1.57 5.55 -9.17
C TYR A 82 1.43 6.79 -8.28
N ALA A 83 0.53 7.72 -8.63
CA ALA A 83 0.20 8.84 -7.75
C ALA A 83 -0.53 8.37 -6.48
N ASP A 84 -1.46 7.41 -6.59
CA ASP A 84 -2.04 6.70 -5.43
C ASP A 84 -0.92 6.08 -4.59
N TRP A 85 -0.14 5.18 -5.17
CA TRP A 85 0.87 4.43 -4.42
C TRP A 85 1.89 5.36 -3.75
N LEU A 86 2.35 6.41 -4.43
CA LEU A 86 3.29 7.38 -3.86
C LEU A 86 2.75 8.05 -2.58
N LEU A 87 1.43 8.08 -2.39
CA LEU A 87 0.80 8.63 -1.19
C LEU A 87 0.39 7.52 -0.21
N THR A 88 -0.12 6.39 -0.69
CA THR A 88 -0.69 5.35 0.17
C THR A 88 0.32 4.36 0.72
N THR A 89 1.39 4.03 0.00
CA THR A 89 2.45 3.16 0.54
C THR A 89 3.22 3.81 1.69
N PRO A 90 3.51 5.13 1.68
CA PRO A 90 4.01 5.83 2.86
C PRO A 90 3.08 5.76 4.06
N LEU A 91 1.76 5.90 3.86
CA LEU A 91 0.79 5.83 4.95
C LEU A 91 0.72 4.42 5.57
N LEU A 92 0.76 3.37 4.74
CA LEU A 92 0.86 1.97 5.21
C LEU A 92 2.15 1.71 6.00
N ILE A 93 3.27 2.30 5.56
CA ILE A 93 4.54 2.25 6.29
C ILE A 93 4.45 2.99 7.61
N ILE A 94 3.79 4.16 7.65
CA ILE A 94 3.56 4.91 8.88
C ILE A 94 2.74 4.08 9.86
N ASP A 95 1.65 3.45 9.42
CA ASP A 95 0.84 2.56 10.26
C ASP A 95 1.68 1.42 10.86
N LEU A 96 2.49 0.72 10.05
CA LEU A 96 3.42 -0.30 10.52
C LEU A 96 4.46 0.26 11.50
N ALA A 97 5.00 1.44 11.22
CA ALA A 97 6.00 2.11 12.05
C ALA A 97 5.44 2.56 13.40
N LEU A 98 4.18 3.02 13.44
CA LEU A 98 3.47 3.37 14.67
C LEU A 98 3.26 2.15 15.56
N VAL A 99 2.79 1.04 14.99
CA VAL A 99 2.64 -0.25 15.72
C VAL A 99 4.00 -0.70 16.26
N ALA A 100 5.03 -0.71 15.41
CA ALA A 100 6.38 -1.14 15.81
C ALA A 100 7.09 -0.18 16.79
N GLY A 101 6.64 1.08 16.92
CA GLY A 101 7.40 2.09 17.64
C GLY A 101 8.75 2.42 16.95
N ALA A 102 8.73 2.61 15.64
CA ALA A 102 9.94 2.89 14.86
C ALA A 102 10.57 4.24 15.23
N ARG A 103 11.90 4.34 15.15
CA ARG A 103 12.61 5.63 15.24
C ARG A 103 12.25 6.48 14.02
N LYS A 104 12.22 7.81 14.21
CA LYS A 104 12.06 8.79 13.12
C LYS A 104 13.06 8.56 11.97
N GLN A 105 14.31 8.23 12.30
CA GLN A 105 15.34 7.92 11.28
C GLN A 105 14.96 6.72 10.41
N THR A 106 14.43 5.65 11.01
CA THR A 106 13.98 4.45 10.30
C THR A 106 12.75 4.77 9.45
N LEU A 107 11.81 5.53 10.00
CA LEU A 107 10.64 6.00 9.25
C LEU A 107 11.05 6.81 8.00
N TYR A 108 11.91 7.82 8.15
CA TYR A 108 12.36 8.63 7.01
C TYR A 108 13.09 7.81 5.95
N LYS A 109 13.93 6.86 6.36
CA LYS A 109 14.57 5.92 5.43
C LYS A 109 13.53 5.13 4.64
N LEU A 110 12.55 4.53 5.32
CA LEU A 110 11.51 3.74 4.68
C LEU A 110 10.68 4.57 3.70
N ILE A 111 10.29 5.80 4.06
CA ILE A 111 9.54 6.69 3.15
C ILE A 111 10.36 7.05 1.90
N ILE A 112 11.67 7.32 2.06
CA ILE A 112 12.54 7.65 0.91
C ILE A 112 12.71 6.42 0.01
N ILE A 113 12.96 5.24 0.59
CA ILE A 113 13.08 3.98 -0.17
C ILE A 113 11.78 3.68 -0.92
N ASP A 114 10.64 3.88 -0.28
CA ASP A 114 9.32 3.69 -0.86
C ASP A 114 9.05 4.65 -2.02
N ALA A 115 9.40 5.94 -1.87
CA ALA A 115 9.30 6.90 -2.97
C ALA A 115 10.19 6.51 -4.16
N ILE A 116 11.42 6.03 -3.93
CA ILE A 116 12.31 5.53 -4.98
C ILE A 116 11.70 4.31 -5.68
N MET A 117 11.09 3.39 -4.92
CA MET A 117 10.38 2.23 -5.45
C MET A 117 9.26 2.66 -6.39
N ILE A 118 8.32 3.50 -5.93
CA ILE A 118 7.17 3.91 -6.75
C ILE A 118 7.59 4.74 -7.96
N LEU A 119 8.49 5.71 -7.79
CA LEU A 119 8.98 6.54 -8.89
C LEU A 119 9.82 5.74 -9.90
N GLY A 120 10.56 4.74 -9.45
CA GLY A 120 11.28 3.81 -10.32
C GLY A 120 10.34 2.98 -11.19
N GLY A 121 9.26 2.45 -10.60
CA GLY A 121 8.21 1.74 -11.35
C GLY A 121 7.52 2.63 -12.38
N LEU A 122 7.18 3.87 -12.00
CA LEU A 122 6.59 4.86 -12.91
C LEU A 122 7.55 5.20 -14.05
N ALA A 123 8.82 5.48 -13.75
CA ALA A 123 9.85 5.77 -14.73
C ALA A 123 9.97 4.62 -15.74
N GLY A 124 9.99 3.38 -15.27
CA GLY A 124 9.99 2.18 -16.13
C GLY A 124 8.77 2.12 -17.04
N SER A 125 7.57 2.38 -16.52
CA SER A 125 6.35 2.39 -17.32
C SER A 125 6.38 3.47 -18.39
N MET A 126 6.95 4.64 -18.11
CA MET A 126 7.02 5.81 -18.98
C MET A 126 8.09 5.73 -20.08
N MET A 127 9.01 4.77 -20.02
CA MET A 127 10.05 4.65 -21.05
C MET A 127 9.48 4.12 -22.37
N GLN A 128 9.57 4.93 -23.42
CA GLN A 128 9.21 4.55 -24.80
C GLN A 128 10.37 3.86 -25.55
N GLN A 129 11.61 4.03 -25.07
CA GLN A 129 12.83 3.65 -25.76
C GLN A 129 13.33 2.26 -25.34
N GLY A 130 12.67 1.20 -25.80
CA GLY A 130 13.18 -0.18 -25.77
C GLY A 130 12.93 -0.95 -24.46
N ALA A 131 12.77 -2.26 -24.60
CA ALA A 131 12.41 -3.14 -23.49
C ALA A 131 13.49 -3.18 -22.38
N VAL A 132 14.78 -3.11 -22.73
CA VAL A 132 15.89 -3.25 -21.78
C VAL A 132 15.85 -2.17 -20.69
N ILE A 133 15.67 -0.90 -21.05
CA ILE A 133 15.66 0.19 -20.07
C ILE A 133 14.45 0.13 -19.14
N ARG A 134 13.29 -0.35 -19.63
CA ARG A 134 12.08 -0.59 -18.81
C ARG A 134 12.37 -1.63 -17.73
N ILE A 135 13.05 -2.72 -18.09
CA ILE A 135 13.47 -3.77 -17.15
C ILE A 135 14.53 -3.28 -16.16
N VAL A 136 15.44 -2.40 -16.58
CA VAL A 136 16.40 -1.77 -15.65
C VAL A 136 15.68 -0.95 -14.58
N TRP A 137 14.70 -0.12 -14.97
CA TRP A 137 13.89 0.64 -14.00
C TRP A 137 13.05 -0.25 -13.10
N TRP A 138 12.48 -1.33 -13.63
CA TRP A 138 11.82 -2.35 -12.83
C TRP A 138 12.77 -2.99 -11.82
N ALA A 139 14.01 -3.29 -12.21
CA ALA A 139 15.02 -3.85 -11.32
C ALA A 139 15.42 -2.86 -10.21
N VAL A 140 15.57 -1.56 -10.53
CA VAL A 140 15.81 -0.50 -9.54
C VAL A 140 14.66 -0.40 -8.54
N SER A 141 13.41 -0.36 -9.04
CA SER A 141 12.20 -0.36 -8.20
C SER A 141 12.14 -1.59 -7.31
N THR A 142 12.38 -2.77 -7.87
CA THR A 142 12.33 -4.05 -7.14
C THR A 142 13.47 -4.17 -6.13
N ALA A 143 14.65 -3.62 -6.40
CA ALA A 143 15.74 -3.56 -5.43
C ALA A 143 15.38 -2.66 -4.24
N ALA A 144 14.79 -1.49 -4.50
CA ALA A 144 14.26 -0.62 -3.43
C ALA A 144 13.19 -1.33 -2.59
N PHE A 145 12.27 -2.06 -3.24
CA PHE A 145 11.28 -2.90 -2.58
C PHE A 145 11.94 -3.96 -1.66
N ILE A 146 12.93 -4.71 -2.15
CA ILE A 146 13.64 -5.73 -1.36
C ILE A 146 14.32 -5.11 -0.13
N ILE A 147 14.93 -3.93 -0.29
CA ILE A 147 15.54 -3.19 0.83
C ILE A 147 14.48 -2.78 1.84
N LEU A 148 13.31 -2.31 1.39
CA LEU A 148 12.17 -2.00 2.26
C LEU A 148 11.75 -3.24 3.06
N LEU A 149 11.59 -4.39 2.40
CA LEU A 149 11.23 -5.65 3.07
C LEU A 149 12.26 -6.06 4.13
N TYR A 150 13.54 -5.85 3.87
CA TYR A 150 14.62 -6.12 4.82
C TYR A 150 14.42 -5.33 6.13
N TYR A 151 14.06 -4.05 6.06
CA TYR A 151 13.76 -3.25 7.25
C TYR A 151 12.47 -3.69 7.97
N LEU A 152 11.44 -4.11 7.22
CA LEU A 152 10.20 -4.63 7.81
C LEU A 152 10.44 -5.95 8.58
N LEU A 153 11.18 -6.89 7.96
CA LEU A 153 11.50 -8.20 8.53
C LEU A 153 12.52 -8.14 9.67
N GLY A 154 13.46 -7.21 9.59
CA GLY A 154 14.48 -6.98 10.61
C GLY A 154 14.02 -5.98 11.66
N GLU A 155 14.45 -4.72 11.48
CA GLU A 155 14.37 -3.68 12.50
C GLU A 155 12.96 -3.47 13.06
N LEU A 156 11.93 -3.34 12.21
CA LEU A 156 10.57 -3.08 12.71
C LEU A 156 9.99 -4.28 13.45
N SER A 157 10.26 -5.50 12.97
CA SER A 157 9.82 -6.73 13.63
C SER A 157 10.43 -6.90 15.01
N GLU A 158 11.72 -6.59 15.17
CA GLU A 158 12.42 -6.63 16.45
C GLU A 158 11.85 -5.59 17.42
N ARG A 159 11.64 -4.35 16.94
CA ARG A 159 11.06 -3.27 17.74
C ARG A 159 9.67 -3.62 18.24
N ALA A 160 8.79 -4.13 17.38
CA ALA A 160 7.44 -4.50 17.77
C ALA A 160 7.43 -5.55 18.90
N ARG A 161 8.30 -6.57 18.81
CA ARG A 161 8.45 -7.59 19.86
C ARG A 161 9.02 -7.03 21.16
N SER A 162 9.89 -6.02 21.09
CA SER A 162 10.45 -5.38 22.28
C SER A 162 9.44 -4.53 23.07
N ARG A 163 8.31 -4.15 22.45
CA ARG A 163 7.24 -3.41 23.14
C ARG A 163 6.39 -4.34 23.99
N SER A 164 5.82 -5.38 23.38
CA SER A 164 5.10 -6.45 24.07
C SER A 164 4.96 -7.68 23.16
N ALA A 165 4.61 -8.82 23.74
CA ALA A 165 4.34 -10.03 22.97
C ALA A 165 3.14 -9.83 22.03
N GLU A 166 2.09 -9.18 22.52
CA GLU A 166 0.85 -8.87 21.81
C GLU A 166 1.12 -7.94 20.62
N THR A 167 1.89 -6.87 20.84
CA THR A 167 2.30 -5.94 19.79
C THR A 167 3.12 -6.67 18.72
N GLY A 168 4.03 -7.55 19.13
CA GLY A 168 4.80 -8.39 18.22
C GLY A 168 3.91 -9.30 17.35
N ILE A 169 2.85 -9.88 17.91
CA ILE A 169 1.89 -10.73 17.18
C ILE A 169 1.11 -9.89 16.15
N VAL A 170 0.54 -8.75 16.58
CA VAL A 170 -0.21 -7.84 15.70
C VAL A 170 0.68 -7.35 14.56
N PHE A 171 1.89 -6.89 14.87
CA PHE A 171 2.84 -6.42 13.88
C PHE A 171 3.21 -7.53 12.88
N ASN A 172 3.50 -8.75 13.35
CA ASN A 172 3.83 -9.86 12.45
C ASN A 172 2.69 -10.17 11.50
N ARG A 173 1.43 -10.11 11.96
CA ARG A 173 0.25 -10.31 11.11
C ARG A 173 0.16 -9.24 10.02
N LEU A 174 0.25 -7.96 10.41
CA LEU A 174 0.21 -6.82 9.48
C LEU A 174 1.37 -6.88 8.48
N ARG A 175 2.60 -7.08 8.97
CA ARG A 175 3.79 -7.24 8.16
C ARG A 175 3.62 -8.38 7.14
N ASN A 176 3.14 -9.55 7.55
CA ASN A 176 2.99 -10.69 6.64
C ASN A 176 1.95 -10.43 5.54
N ILE A 177 0.85 -9.72 5.85
CA ILE A 177 -0.11 -9.25 4.84
C ILE A 177 0.59 -8.34 3.84
N THR A 178 1.33 -7.34 4.34
CA THR A 178 2.10 -6.41 3.50
C THR A 178 3.08 -7.17 2.60
N LEU A 179 3.94 -8.03 3.16
CA LEU A 179 4.93 -8.79 2.41
C LEU A 179 4.28 -9.67 1.33
N GLY A 180 3.24 -10.42 1.70
CA GLY A 180 2.57 -11.34 0.78
C GLY A 180 1.90 -10.62 -0.37
N LEU A 181 1.15 -9.55 -0.10
CA LEU A 181 0.44 -8.81 -1.15
C LEU A 181 1.37 -7.91 -1.95
N TRP A 182 2.30 -7.20 -1.31
CA TRP A 182 3.20 -6.27 -2.00
C TRP A 182 4.16 -6.99 -2.96
N ALA A 183 4.57 -8.21 -2.63
CA ALA A 183 5.43 -9.02 -3.51
C ALA A 183 4.76 -9.34 -4.86
N LEU A 184 3.44 -9.29 -4.95
CA LEU A 184 2.70 -9.54 -6.19
C LEU A 184 2.71 -8.35 -7.14
N TYR A 185 2.88 -7.12 -6.66
CA TYR A 185 2.89 -5.92 -7.52
C TYR A 185 4.02 -5.91 -8.56
N PRO A 186 5.31 -6.12 -8.21
CA PRO A 186 6.36 -6.17 -9.22
C PRO A 186 6.19 -7.35 -10.19
N ILE A 187 5.50 -8.43 -9.77
CA ILE A 187 5.15 -9.56 -10.64
C ILE A 187 4.07 -9.16 -11.64
N VAL A 188 2.97 -8.55 -11.19
CA VAL A 188 1.92 -8.03 -12.08
C VAL A 188 2.52 -7.00 -13.04
N TRP A 189 3.39 -6.13 -12.56
CA TRP A 189 4.07 -5.12 -13.38
C TRP A 189 4.89 -5.74 -14.52
N ILE A 190 5.70 -6.76 -14.24
CA ILE A 190 6.57 -7.36 -15.26
C ILE A 190 5.80 -8.26 -16.23
N LEU A 191 4.69 -8.85 -15.80
CA LEU A 191 3.81 -9.62 -16.69
C LEU A 191 2.89 -8.71 -17.51
N GLY A 192 2.53 -7.54 -16.97
CA GLY A 192 1.57 -6.60 -17.53
C GLY A 192 2.03 -5.90 -18.80
N THR A 193 1.06 -5.25 -19.45
CA THR A 193 1.25 -4.41 -20.63
C THR A 193 1.91 -3.08 -20.27
N GLY A 194 1.53 -2.48 -19.14
CA GLY A 194 1.96 -1.14 -18.75
C GLY A 194 3.43 -1.02 -18.38
N GLY A 195 4.08 -2.13 -18.04
CA GLY A 195 5.44 -2.17 -17.50
C GLY A 195 6.37 -3.11 -18.26
N GLY A 196 6.08 -4.40 -18.18
CA GLY A 196 6.98 -5.45 -18.65
C GLY A 196 6.64 -6.03 -20.02
N PHE A 197 6.43 -7.34 -20.06
CA PHE A 197 6.46 -8.15 -21.28
C PHE A 197 5.12 -8.24 -22.02
N GLY A 198 4.02 -7.72 -21.46
CA GLY A 198 2.69 -7.83 -22.08
C GLY A 198 2.16 -9.26 -22.18
N ILE A 199 2.52 -10.12 -21.23
CA ILE A 199 2.06 -11.52 -21.13
C ILE A 199 0.58 -11.60 -20.74
N ILE A 200 0.13 -10.67 -19.88
CA ILE A 200 -1.28 -10.54 -19.50
C ILE A 200 -1.87 -9.28 -20.14
N ALA A 201 -3.14 -9.35 -20.54
CA ALA A 201 -3.86 -8.21 -21.10
C ALA A 201 -4.08 -7.11 -20.05
N VAL A 202 -4.25 -5.86 -20.50
CA VAL A 202 -4.51 -4.70 -19.63
C VAL A 202 -5.69 -4.93 -18.68
N THR A 203 -6.77 -5.56 -19.14
CA THR A 203 -7.93 -5.90 -18.30
C THR A 203 -7.58 -6.81 -17.13
N THR A 204 -6.75 -7.84 -17.39
CA THR A 204 -6.27 -8.74 -16.35
C THR A 204 -5.30 -8.04 -15.41
N GLU A 205 -4.42 -7.21 -15.93
CA GLU A 205 -3.50 -6.38 -15.15
C GLU A 205 -4.26 -5.46 -14.17
N ILE A 206 -5.25 -4.72 -14.66
CA ILE A 206 -6.08 -3.84 -13.83
C ILE A 206 -6.90 -4.62 -12.80
N MET A 207 -7.50 -5.74 -13.19
CA MET A 207 -8.22 -6.64 -12.28
C MET A 207 -7.32 -7.07 -11.11
N LEU A 208 -6.10 -7.53 -11.39
CA LEU A 208 -5.15 -7.97 -10.37
C LEU A 208 -4.78 -6.81 -9.44
N TYR A 209 -4.50 -5.63 -9.96
CA TYR A 209 -4.23 -4.47 -9.10
C TYR A 209 -5.41 -4.10 -8.21
N VAL A 210 -6.65 -4.15 -8.70
CA VAL A 210 -7.85 -3.94 -7.87
C VAL A 210 -7.93 -4.92 -6.72
N MET A 211 -7.72 -6.21 -6.98
CA MET A 211 -7.74 -7.24 -5.94
C MET A 211 -6.62 -7.04 -4.91
N LEU A 212 -5.41 -6.72 -5.39
CA LEU A 212 -4.26 -6.45 -4.54
C LEU A 212 -4.47 -5.20 -3.68
N ASP A 213 -4.99 -4.12 -4.26
CA ASP A 213 -5.23 -2.86 -3.57
C ASP A 213 -6.31 -3.05 -2.51
N ILE A 214 -7.41 -3.77 -2.79
CA ILE A 214 -8.43 -4.11 -1.78
C ILE A 214 -7.81 -4.85 -0.59
N GLY A 215 -7.00 -5.88 -0.85
CA GLY A 215 -6.34 -6.63 0.23
C GLY A 215 -5.35 -5.76 1.01
N THR A 216 -4.56 -4.96 0.29
CA THR A 216 -3.47 -4.14 0.84
C THR A 216 -3.97 -2.94 1.64
N LYS A 217 -5.11 -2.37 1.26
CA LYS A 217 -5.65 -1.13 1.85
C LYS A 217 -6.78 -1.45 2.82
N ILE A 218 -7.78 -2.18 2.36
CA ILE A 218 -8.97 -2.51 3.17
C ILE A 218 -8.69 -3.71 4.07
N GLY A 219 -8.12 -4.79 3.53
CA GLY A 219 -7.79 -5.98 4.32
C GLY A 219 -6.80 -5.68 5.44
N PHE A 220 -5.69 -5.00 5.11
CA PHE A 220 -4.73 -4.50 6.10
C PHE A 220 -5.38 -3.59 7.15
N GLY A 221 -6.12 -2.57 6.70
CA GLY A 221 -6.74 -1.60 7.59
C GLY A 221 -7.76 -2.22 8.56
N ALA A 222 -8.54 -3.20 8.09
CA ALA A 222 -9.47 -3.93 8.95
C ALA A 222 -8.75 -4.67 10.08
N VAL A 223 -7.65 -5.37 9.76
CA VAL A 223 -6.84 -6.09 10.76
C VAL A 223 -6.19 -5.12 11.75
N LEU A 224 -5.67 -3.99 11.27
CA LEU A 224 -5.04 -2.97 12.12
C LEU A 224 -6.06 -2.37 13.10
N LEU A 225 -7.23 -1.96 12.62
CA LEU A 225 -8.25 -1.30 13.43
C LEU A 225 -8.96 -2.28 14.38
N GLU A 226 -9.06 -3.56 14.02
CA GLU A 226 -9.50 -4.63 14.94
C GLU A 226 -8.50 -4.88 16.07
N SER A 227 -7.21 -4.69 15.80
CA SER A 227 -6.16 -4.93 16.78
C SER A 227 -5.94 -3.77 17.76
N GLN A 228 -6.67 -2.65 17.63
CA GLN A 228 -6.44 -1.44 18.44
C GLN A 228 -6.66 -1.67 19.93
N ASP A 229 -7.70 -2.39 20.33
CA ASP A 229 -7.97 -2.66 21.75
C ASP A 229 -6.84 -3.48 22.38
N VAL A 230 -6.26 -4.41 21.61
CA VAL A 230 -5.09 -5.21 22.02
C VAL A 230 -3.84 -4.35 22.14
N LEU A 231 -3.62 -3.43 21.19
CA LEU A 231 -2.47 -2.52 21.20
C LEU A 231 -2.55 -1.52 22.38
N GLN A 232 -3.74 -1.00 22.69
CA GLN A 232 -3.97 -0.11 23.83
C GLN A 232 -3.79 -0.82 25.17
N ALA A 233 -4.32 -2.04 25.31
CA ALA A 233 -4.12 -2.83 26.54
C ALA A 233 -2.64 -3.14 26.78
N ALA A 234 -1.86 -3.32 25.71
CA ALA A 234 -0.42 -3.53 25.79
C ALA A 234 0.37 -2.26 26.12
N SER A 235 -0.07 -1.07 25.71
CA SER A 235 0.57 0.20 26.07
C SER A 235 0.22 0.67 27.49
N HIS A 236 -0.97 0.31 27.97
CA HIS A 236 -1.47 0.62 29.31
C HIS A 236 -1.84 -0.65 30.08
N PRO A 237 -0.86 -1.49 30.50
CA PRO A 237 -1.16 -2.56 31.44
C PRO A 237 -1.71 -1.90 32.69
N SER A 238 -2.99 -2.11 33.00
CA SER A 238 -3.63 -1.55 34.18
C SER A 238 -2.75 -1.86 35.39
N SER A 239 -2.36 -0.80 36.13
CA SER A 239 -1.65 -0.88 37.39
C SER A 239 -2.56 -1.50 38.45
N THR A 240 -2.90 -2.78 38.27
CA THR A 240 -3.81 -3.54 39.13
C THR A 240 -3.06 -4.41 40.14
N ASN A 241 -1.76 -4.18 40.32
CA ASN A 241 -0.99 -4.83 41.38
C ASN A 241 -0.77 -3.95 42.63
N ASP A 242 -1.24 -2.71 42.67
CA ASP A 242 -1.10 -1.83 43.85
C ASP A 242 -2.26 -1.88 44.85
N ILE A 243 -3.06 -2.97 44.87
CA ILE A 243 -4.03 -3.21 45.98
C ILE A 243 -3.62 -4.43 46.83
N LYS A 244 -2.33 -4.80 46.84
CA LYS A 244 -1.80 -5.72 47.86
C LYS A 244 -0.56 -5.16 48.55
N SER A 245 -0.73 -4.06 49.27
CA SER A 245 0.08 -3.81 50.47
C SER A 245 -0.58 -2.76 51.36
N HIS A 246 -0.93 -3.22 52.57
CA HIS A 246 -1.28 -2.46 53.79
C HIS A 246 -2.75 -2.10 53.99
#